data_AF-A0A2H0ML39-F1
#
_entry.id   AF-A0A2H0ML39-F1
#
_cell.length_a   1.000
_cell.length_b   1.000
_cell.length_c   1.000
_cell.angle_alpha   90.00
_cell.angle_beta   90.00
_cell.angle_gamma   90.00
#
_symmetry.space_group_name_H-M   'P 1'
#
loop_
_entity.id
_entity.type
_entity.pdbx_description
1 polymer ?
#
loop_
_entity_poly.entity_id
_entity_poly.type
_entity_poly.pdbx_seq_one_letter_code
_entity_poly.pdbx_strand_id
1 'polypeptide(L)'
;MTLRPILATASKFPFAGPIFAKILFMRYDLEYVLDHALDGIFIVRGDGQLVMFNRACEELYDISHEDLVDKACWKIGDLKASLGSAARAGKPLPYGELASNKERLTLQHKNGREVWVETIYTPICDRESGEIVYVMGVIKDITEQRTLEEEKRRLLQQLESLRSELERKYDFSSIVGRSPGILNALKLAGEVAGQNTTVILLGESGTGKELLAKALHYNSPRSAKPFIAINCAAFPDTLIESELFGYEKGAFTGAEKSRPGKVHIAGGGTLFLDEVTEL
;
A
#
# COMPACT_ATOMS: atom_id res chain seq x y z
N MET A 1 24.50 32.71 -15.01
CA MET A 1 25.19 33.37 -16.14
C MET A 1 24.75 34.84 -16.17
N THR A 2 25.66 35.81 -16.10
CA THR A 2 25.35 37.26 -15.89
C THR A 2 24.76 37.93 -17.14
N LEU A 3 23.85 38.91 -16.99
CA LEU A 3 23.18 39.74 -18.04
C LEU A 3 24.10 40.46 -19.08
N ARG A 4 25.43 40.37 -18.96
CA ARG A 4 26.41 41.05 -19.84
C ARG A 4 26.37 40.66 -21.32
N PRO A 5 26.06 39.42 -21.75
CA PRO A 5 25.97 39.07 -23.17
C PRO A 5 24.78 39.72 -23.88
N ILE A 6 23.70 40.05 -23.16
CA ILE A 6 22.44 40.56 -23.74
C ILE A 6 22.63 41.96 -24.33
N LEU A 7 23.36 42.83 -23.62
CA LEU A 7 23.71 44.15 -24.12
C LEU A 7 24.65 44.07 -25.34
N ALA A 8 25.50 43.05 -25.40
CA ALA A 8 26.40 42.82 -26.54
C ALA A 8 25.66 42.29 -27.78
N THR A 9 24.68 41.41 -27.62
CA THR A 9 23.89 40.87 -28.76
C THR A 9 22.88 41.88 -29.29
N ALA A 10 22.26 42.69 -28.41
CA ALA A 10 21.39 43.79 -28.81
C ALA A 10 22.15 44.87 -29.63
N SER A 11 23.43 45.09 -29.32
CA SER A 11 24.29 46.03 -30.06
C SER A 11 24.62 45.62 -31.50
N LYS A 12 24.43 44.33 -31.86
CA LYS A 12 24.66 43.81 -33.22
C LYS A 12 23.49 44.03 -34.18
N PHE A 13 22.33 44.47 -33.69
CA PHE A 13 21.14 44.71 -34.50
C PHE A 13 20.62 46.16 -34.33
N PRO A 14 21.26 47.15 -34.97
CA PRO A 14 20.96 48.57 -34.79
C PRO A 14 19.56 49.02 -35.28
N PHE A 15 18.81 48.13 -35.96
CA PHE A 15 17.44 48.38 -36.43
C PHE A 15 16.36 47.63 -35.63
N ALA A 16 16.74 46.91 -34.56
CA ALA A 16 15.80 46.22 -33.70
C ALA A 16 15.07 47.23 -32.79
N GLY A 17 13.89 47.68 -33.21
CA GLY A 17 13.05 48.59 -32.41
C GLY A 17 12.60 47.98 -31.05
N PRO A 18 11.91 48.76 -30.20
CA PRO A 18 11.57 48.38 -28.82
C PRO A 18 10.75 47.08 -28.69
N ILE A 19 10.01 46.69 -29.74
CA ILE A 19 9.26 45.43 -29.80
C ILE A 19 10.21 44.22 -29.86
N PHE A 20 11.29 44.30 -30.64
CA PHE A 20 12.26 43.20 -30.77
C PHE A 20 13.00 42.97 -29.46
N ALA A 21 13.43 44.04 -28.79
CA ALA A 21 14.03 43.95 -27.47
C ALA A 21 13.08 43.28 -26.47
N LYS A 22 11.79 43.67 -26.46
CA LYS A 22 10.77 43.09 -25.58
C LYS A 22 10.55 41.60 -25.82
N ILE A 23 10.49 41.16 -27.08
CA ILE A 23 10.38 39.73 -27.45
C ILE A 23 11.61 38.96 -26.96
N LEU A 24 12.80 39.52 -27.16
CA LEU A 24 14.06 38.88 -26.74
C LEU A 24 14.12 38.73 -25.22
N PHE A 25 13.79 39.79 -24.47
CA PHE A 25 13.71 39.75 -23.00
C PHE A 25 12.70 38.71 -22.51
N MET A 26 11.49 38.70 -23.08
CA MET A 26 10.44 37.77 -22.68
C MET A 26 10.83 36.31 -22.94
N ARG A 27 11.58 36.04 -24.02
CA ARG A 27 12.13 34.70 -24.29
C ARG A 27 13.15 34.29 -23.22
N TYR A 28 14.09 35.19 -22.88
CA TYR A 28 15.11 34.93 -21.86
C TYR A 28 14.52 34.72 -20.46
N ASP A 29 13.56 35.54 -20.05
CA ASP A 29 12.91 35.38 -18.74
C ASP A 29 12.20 34.03 -18.64
N LEU A 30 11.54 33.61 -19.73
CA LEU A 30 10.84 32.33 -19.77
C LEU A 30 11.82 31.14 -19.73
N GLU A 31 12.89 31.19 -20.53
CA GLU A 31 13.98 30.19 -20.48
C GLU A 31 14.56 30.10 -19.05
N TYR A 32 14.85 31.24 -18.44
CA TYR A 32 15.41 31.29 -17.09
C TYR A 32 14.48 30.68 -16.04
N VAL A 33 13.18 31.00 -16.08
CA VAL A 33 12.20 30.43 -15.14
C VAL A 33 12.11 28.92 -15.31
N LEU A 34 12.09 28.44 -16.55
CA LEU A 34 11.96 27.02 -16.83
C LEU A 34 13.23 26.23 -16.49
N ASP A 35 14.41 26.81 -16.62
CA ASP A 35 15.69 26.23 -16.20
C ASP A 35 15.85 26.09 -14.69
N HIS A 36 15.09 26.85 -13.91
CA HIS A 36 15.08 26.76 -12.44
C HIS A 36 13.85 26.02 -11.91
N ALA A 37 13.03 25.43 -12.79
CA ALA A 37 11.97 24.53 -12.36
C ALA A 37 12.57 23.28 -11.69
N LEU A 38 11.95 22.81 -10.61
CA LEU A 38 12.37 21.61 -9.90
C LEU A 38 12.10 20.34 -10.72
N ASP A 39 10.97 20.33 -11.43
CA ASP A 39 10.62 19.23 -12.32
C ASP A 39 11.36 19.39 -13.65
N GLY A 40 11.73 18.27 -14.27
CA GLY A 40 12.23 18.29 -15.63
C GLY A 40 11.11 18.70 -16.58
N ILE A 41 11.39 19.65 -17.45
CA ILE A 41 10.47 20.13 -18.48
C ILE A 41 11.17 20.01 -19.83
N PHE A 42 10.51 19.33 -20.75
CA PHE A 42 10.91 19.32 -22.15
C PHE A 42 9.73 19.60 -23.06
N ILE A 43 10.00 20.26 -24.18
CA ILE A 43 9.00 20.59 -25.18
C ILE A 43 9.49 20.03 -26.50
N VAL A 44 8.64 19.25 -27.15
CA VAL A 44 8.86 18.78 -28.51
C VAL A 44 7.82 19.42 -29.42
N ARG A 45 8.20 19.75 -30.66
CA ARG A 45 7.25 20.19 -31.68
C ARG A 45 6.39 19.02 -32.14
N GLY A 46 5.27 19.28 -32.82
CA GLY A 46 4.40 18.22 -33.38
C GLY A 46 5.12 17.26 -34.34
N ASP A 47 6.21 17.71 -34.96
CA ASP A 47 7.12 16.87 -35.75
C ASP A 47 8.12 16.09 -34.88
N GLY A 48 8.14 16.30 -33.55
CA GLY A 48 9.02 15.78 -32.50
C GLY A 48 10.49 16.19 -32.57
N GLN A 49 10.79 17.35 -33.17
CA GLN A 49 12.02 18.07 -32.84
C GLN A 49 11.98 18.58 -31.39
N LEU A 50 13.06 18.38 -30.65
CA LEU A 50 13.20 18.94 -29.30
C LEU A 50 13.39 20.46 -29.40
N VAL A 51 12.49 21.20 -28.78
CA VAL A 51 12.49 22.67 -28.77
C VAL A 51 13.09 23.19 -27.47
N MET A 52 12.87 22.47 -26.38
CA MET A 52 13.32 22.87 -25.06
C MET A 52 13.59 21.64 -24.20
N PHE A 53 14.60 21.75 -23.34
CA PHE A 53 14.98 20.72 -22.38
C PHE A 53 15.71 21.41 -21.24
N ASN A 54 15.04 21.55 -20.10
CA ASN A 54 15.57 22.35 -18.99
C ASN A 54 16.67 21.61 -18.23
N ARG A 55 17.35 22.34 -17.35
CA ARG A 55 18.41 21.78 -16.49
C ARG A 55 17.98 20.57 -15.66
N ALA A 56 16.77 20.56 -15.11
CA ALA A 56 16.28 19.42 -14.34
C ALA A 56 16.17 18.14 -15.20
N CYS A 57 15.80 18.27 -16.48
CA CYS A 57 15.88 17.15 -17.42
C CYS A 57 17.32 16.68 -17.66
N GLU A 58 18.31 17.58 -17.73
CA GLU A 58 19.73 17.19 -17.88
C GLU A 58 20.20 16.34 -16.69
N GLU A 59 19.82 16.75 -15.48
CA GLU A 59 20.16 16.07 -14.24
C GLU A 59 19.46 14.70 -14.14
N LEU A 60 18.19 14.60 -14.55
CA LEU A 60 17.40 13.36 -14.51
C LEU A 60 17.81 12.34 -15.58
N TYR A 61 18.11 12.80 -16.80
CA TYR A 61 18.51 11.91 -17.90
C TYR A 61 20.02 11.70 -17.98
N ASP A 62 20.82 12.43 -17.21
CA ASP A 62 22.29 12.41 -17.26
C ASP A 62 22.85 12.69 -18.68
N ILE A 63 22.18 13.62 -19.38
CA ILE A 63 22.50 14.06 -20.73
C ILE A 63 22.49 15.58 -20.80
N SER A 64 23.54 16.17 -21.38
CA SER A 64 23.60 17.63 -21.56
C SER A 64 22.66 18.09 -22.67
N HIS A 65 22.02 19.23 -22.47
CA HIS A 65 21.23 19.95 -23.46
C HIS A 65 22.00 20.17 -24.77
N GLU A 66 23.30 20.48 -24.70
CA GLU A 66 24.15 20.70 -25.88
C GLU A 66 24.22 19.46 -26.79
N ASP A 67 24.11 18.27 -26.21
CA ASP A 67 24.05 17.01 -26.96
C ASP A 67 22.68 16.72 -27.57
N LEU A 68 21.66 17.54 -27.28
CA LEU A 68 20.25 17.27 -27.58
C LEU A 68 19.62 18.26 -28.57
N VAL A 69 20.16 19.50 -28.67
CA VAL A 69 19.65 20.54 -29.58
C VAL A 69 19.61 20.02 -31.03
N ASP A 70 18.50 20.28 -31.71
CA ASP A 70 18.21 19.87 -33.09
C ASP A 70 18.18 18.34 -33.35
N LYS A 71 18.28 17.52 -32.31
CA LYS A 71 18.03 16.08 -32.42
C LYS A 71 16.55 15.81 -32.22
N ALA A 72 16.03 14.91 -33.05
CA ALA A 72 14.70 14.38 -32.82
C ALA A 72 14.67 13.61 -31.49
N CYS A 73 13.65 13.89 -30.67
CA CYS A 73 13.52 13.35 -29.32
C CYS A 73 13.53 11.81 -29.27
N TRP A 74 13.04 11.15 -30.33
CA TRP A 74 13.07 9.69 -30.47
C TRP A 74 14.42 9.09 -30.90
N LYS A 75 15.45 9.91 -31.15
CA LYS A 75 16.83 9.44 -31.38
C LYS A 75 17.66 9.43 -30.08
N ILE A 76 17.10 9.94 -28.99
CA ILE A 76 17.73 10.06 -27.69
C ILE A 76 17.21 8.89 -26.84
N GLY A 77 18.09 7.97 -26.46
CA GLY A 77 17.73 6.62 -25.97
C GLY A 77 16.59 6.60 -24.96
N ASP A 78 16.77 7.24 -23.81
CA ASP A 78 15.79 7.24 -22.73
C ASP A 78 14.58 8.12 -23.02
N LEU A 79 14.75 9.21 -23.78
CA LEU A 79 13.66 10.09 -24.19
C LEU A 79 12.73 9.42 -25.22
N LYS A 80 13.27 8.53 -26.07
CA LYS A 80 12.52 7.66 -26.99
C LYS A 80 11.62 6.69 -26.24
N ALA A 81 12.08 6.20 -25.08
CA ALA A 81 11.28 5.31 -24.24
C ALA A 81 10.12 6.08 -23.59
N SER A 82 10.33 7.34 -23.21
CA SER A 82 9.31 8.18 -22.55
C SER A 82 8.24 8.70 -23.51
N LEU A 83 8.53 8.92 -24.79
CA LEU A 83 7.56 9.50 -25.73
C LEU A 83 6.57 8.49 -26.36
N GLY A 84 6.44 7.29 -25.80
CA GLY A 84 5.47 6.28 -26.26
C GLY A 84 5.84 5.52 -27.54
N SER A 85 4.93 4.69 -28.03
CA SER A 85 5.12 3.78 -29.18
C SER A 85 5.43 4.48 -30.50
N ALA A 86 4.76 5.60 -30.79
CA ALA A 86 4.98 6.34 -32.03
C ALA A 86 6.37 6.98 -32.15
N ALA A 87 6.87 7.58 -31.06
CA ALA A 87 8.26 8.03 -31.00
C ALA A 87 9.21 6.84 -31.17
N ARG A 88 8.93 5.69 -30.55
CA ARG A 88 9.76 4.48 -30.73
C ARG A 88 9.85 4.01 -32.20
N ALA A 89 8.80 4.26 -32.98
CA ALA A 89 8.72 3.95 -34.41
C ALA A 89 9.30 5.06 -35.33
N GLY A 90 9.79 6.17 -34.78
CA GLY A 90 10.35 7.29 -35.56
C GLY A 90 9.30 8.07 -36.36
N LYS A 91 8.05 8.07 -35.90
CA LYS A 91 6.93 8.77 -36.54
C LYS A 91 6.49 9.98 -35.68
N PRO A 92 5.90 11.02 -36.29
CA PRO A 92 5.21 12.08 -35.55
C PRO A 92 4.19 11.48 -34.59
N LEU A 93 4.09 12.05 -33.38
CA LEU A 93 3.22 11.55 -32.32
C LEU A 93 1.75 11.65 -32.74
N PRO A 94 1.02 10.53 -32.98
CA PRO A 94 -0.39 10.59 -33.30
C PRO A 94 -1.20 10.85 -32.02
N TYR A 95 -2.08 11.86 -32.09
CA TYR A 95 -2.99 12.33 -31.04
C TYR A 95 -3.69 11.23 -30.22
N GLY A 96 -3.98 10.07 -30.82
CA GLY A 96 -4.70 8.96 -30.17
C GLY A 96 -3.86 8.07 -29.24
N GLU A 97 -2.52 8.06 -29.35
CA GLU A 97 -1.66 7.20 -28.50
C GLU A 97 -1.21 7.89 -27.20
N LEU A 98 -1.38 9.20 -27.08
CA LEU A 98 -1.12 9.96 -25.85
C LEU A 98 -2.22 9.76 -24.78
N ALA A 99 -3.20 8.87 -25.02
CA ALA A 99 -4.35 8.64 -24.15
C ALA A 99 -3.99 8.25 -22.69
N SER A 100 -2.80 7.69 -22.44
CA SER A 100 -2.19 7.73 -21.11
C SER A 100 -1.27 8.94 -21.01
N ASN A 101 -1.81 10.09 -20.58
CA ASN A 101 -1.05 11.33 -20.34
C ASN A 101 0.02 11.19 -19.23
N LYS A 102 0.33 9.98 -18.78
CA LYS A 102 1.18 9.68 -17.63
C LYS A 102 1.88 8.35 -17.83
N GLU A 103 3.21 8.37 -17.85
CA GLU A 103 4.07 7.19 -17.95
C GLU A 103 5.04 7.12 -16.76
N ARG A 104 5.38 5.92 -16.32
CA ARG A 104 6.35 5.68 -15.24
C ARG A 104 7.45 4.78 -15.76
N LEU A 105 8.69 5.21 -15.56
CA LEU A 105 9.88 4.58 -16.12
C LEU A 105 10.98 4.56 -15.07
N THR A 106 11.96 3.69 -15.27
CA THR A 106 13.21 3.71 -14.51
C THR A 106 14.31 4.15 -15.44
N LEU A 107 15.01 5.24 -15.08
CA LEU A 107 16.19 5.72 -15.76
C LEU A 107 17.43 5.13 -15.09
N GLN A 108 18.41 4.77 -15.91
CA GLN A 108 19.70 4.26 -15.48
C GLN A 108 20.75 5.35 -15.76
N HIS A 109 21.23 6.00 -14.70
CA HIS A 109 22.30 6.99 -14.84
C HIS A 109 23.62 6.28 -15.19
N LYS A 110 24.58 6.99 -15.82
CA LYS A 110 25.87 6.41 -16.22
C LYS A 110 26.69 5.88 -15.04
N ASN A 111 26.43 6.38 -13.84
CA ASN A 111 27.05 5.93 -12.59
C ASN A 111 26.40 4.66 -11.99
N GLY A 112 25.38 4.08 -12.65
CA GLY A 112 24.65 2.90 -12.19
C GLY A 112 23.54 3.20 -11.18
N ARG A 113 23.21 4.47 -10.94
CA ARG A 113 22.07 4.85 -10.09
C ARG A 113 20.76 4.67 -10.86
N GLU A 114 19.80 4.00 -10.24
CA GLU A 114 18.42 3.93 -10.71
C GLU A 114 17.61 5.11 -10.20
N VAL A 115 16.90 5.77 -11.10
CA VAL A 115 15.99 6.88 -10.79
C VAL A 115 14.61 6.57 -11.35
N TRP A 116 13.61 6.57 -10.48
CA TRP A 116 12.23 6.37 -10.87
C TRP A 116 11.63 7.69 -11.29
N VAL A 117 11.10 7.74 -12.51
CA VAL A 117 10.53 8.95 -13.06
C VAL A 117 9.08 8.77 -13.47
N GLU A 118 8.30 9.82 -13.28
CA GLU A 118 6.93 9.91 -13.77
C GLU A 118 6.86 11.07 -14.76
N THR A 119 6.48 10.79 -16.00
CA THR A 119 6.35 11.82 -17.03
C THR A 119 4.90 12.03 -17.39
N ILE A 120 4.47 13.30 -17.38
CA ILE A 120 3.15 13.74 -17.81
C ILE A 120 3.29 14.46 -19.15
N TYR A 121 2.51 14.03 -20.14
CA TYR A 121 2.49 14.62 -21.47
C TYR A 121 1.26 15.51 -21.64
N THR A 122 1.50 16.77 -22.00
CA THR A 122 0.44 17.75 -22.28
C THR A 122 0.58 18.25 -23.72
N PRO A 123 -0.33 17.85 -24.64
CA PRO A 123 -0.34 18.38 -25.99
C PRO A 123 -0.80 19.84 -25.99
N ILE A 124 -0.18 20.65 -26.83
CA ILE A 124 -0.50 22.04 -27.09
C ILE A 124 -0.95 22.13 -28.54
N CYS A 125 -2.25 22.29 -28.74
CA CYS A 125 -2.86 22.31 -30.07
C CYS A 125 -3.12 23.73 -30.56
N ASP A 126 -3.11 23.89 -31.87
CA ASP A 126 -3.62 25.08 -32.54
C ASP A 126 -5.13 25.20 -32.30
N ARG A 127 -5.60 26.42 -32.03
CA ARG A 127 -7.00 26.65 -31.65
C ARG A 127 -7.96 26.54 -32.83
N GLU A 128 -7.49 26.75 -34.06
CA GLU A 128 -8.31 26.78 -35.26
C GLU A 128 -8.28 25.43 -35.98
N SER A 129 -7.09 24.84 -36.18
CA SER A 129 -6.95 23.56 -36.88
C SER A 129 -7.10 22.34 -35.96
N GLY A 130 -6.90 22.52 -34.64
CA GLY A 130 -6.87 21.41 -33.68
C GLY A 130 -5.61 20.54 -33.78
N GLU A 131 -4.66 20.89 -34.66
CA GLU A 131 -3.41 20.15 -34.84
C GLU A 131 -2.46 20.37 -33.65
N ILE A 132 -1.69 19.32 -33.29
CA ILE A 132 -0.67 19.43 -32.25
C ILE A 132 0.48 20.29 -32.77
N VAL A 133 0.71 21.43 -32.13
CA VAL A 133 1.85 22.30 -32.43
C VAL A 133 3.06 21.90 -31.57
N TYR A 134 2.82 21.59 -30.30
CA TYR A 134 3.83 21.13 -29.36
C TYR A 134 3.31 20.04 -28.42
N VAL A 135 4.22 19.28 -27.81
CA VAL A 135 3.94 18.41 -26.67
C VAL A 135 4.91 18.80 -25.56
N MET A 136 4.37 19.16 -24.41
CA MET A 136 5.15 19.44 -23.20
C MET A 136 5.19 18.18 -22.33
N GLY A 137 6.38 17.68 -22.05
CA GLY A 137 6.63 16.64 -21.07
C GLY A 137 7.11 17.24 -19.76
N VAL A 138 6.44 16.91 -18.67
CA VAL A 138 6.90 17.23 -17.30
C VAL A 138 7.30 15.92 -16.64
N ILE A 139 8.58 15.80 -16.31
CA ILE A 139 9.17 14.61 -15.69
C ILE A 139 9.51 14.91 -14.22
N LYS A 140 9.03 14.03 -13.34
CA LYS A 140 9.24 14.11 -11.89
C LYS A 140 10.07 12.94 -11.42
N ASP A 141 11.08 13.21 -10.58
CA ASP A 141 11.71 12.17 -9.77
C ASP A 141 10.72 11.73 -8.69
N ILE A 142 10.34 10.45 -8.74
CA ILE A 142 9.45 9.82 -7.76
C ILE A 142 10.18 8.75 -6.95
N THR A 143 11.52 8.72 -7.00
CA THR A 143 12.35 7.72 -6.31
C THR A 143 12.10 7.74 -4.81
N GLU A 144 12.18 8.91 -4.17
CA GLU A 144 11.93 9.05 -2.74
C GLU A 144 10.50 8.63 -2.38
N GLN A 145 9.51 9.10 -3.15
CA GLN A 145 8.11 8.75 -2.96
C GLN A 145 7.88 7.24 -3.04
N ARG A 146 8.49 6.56 -4.02
CA ARG A 146 8.43 5.10 -4.18
C ARG A 146 9.08 4.39 -3.00
N THR A 147 10.26 4.80 -2.59
CA THR A 147 10.96 4.18 -1.45
C THR A 147 10.14 4.30 -0.16
N LEU A 148 9.51 5.45 0.08
CA LEU A 148 8.65 5.67 1.24
C LEU A 148 7.35 4.84 1.16
N GLU A 149 6.74 4.72 -0.01
CA GLU A 149 5.56 3.87 -0.22
C GLU A 149 5.87 2.39 0.04
N GLU A 150 7.02 1.92 -0.41
CA GLU A 150 7.50 0.55 -0.20
C GLU A 150 7.84 0.29 1.27
N GLU A 151 8.54 1.21 1.92
CA GLU A 151 8.85 1.11 3.35
C GLU A 151 7.56 1.12 4.18
N LYS A 152 6.61 2.01 3.88
CA LYS A 152 5.29 2.02 4.53
C LYS A 152 4.57 0.69 4.35
N ARG A 153 4.56 0.13 3.14
CA ARG A 153 3.94 -1.18 2.87
C ARG A 153 4.59 -2.28 3.70
N ARG A 154 5.92 -2.31 3.76
CA ARG A 154 6.68 -3.26 4.57
C ARG A 154 6.36 -3.12 6.06
N LEU A 155 6.31 -1.90 6.58
CA LEU A 155 5.97 -1.64 7.98
C LEU A 155 4.53 -2.08 8.31
N LEU A 156 3.57 -1.84 7.40
CA LEU A 156 2.20 -2.31 7.58
C LEU A 156 2.11 -3.84 7.60
N GLN A 157 2.82 -4.53 6.71
CA GLN A 157 2.89 -5.99 6.71
C GLN A 157 3.55 -6.53 7.99
N GLN A 158 4.61 -5.87 8.48
CA GLN A 158 5.24 -6.23 9.76
C GLN A 158 4.29 -6.00 10.94
N LEU A 159 3.54 -4.90 10.96
CA LEU A 159 2.53 -4.63 11.98
C LEU A 159 1.43 -5.68 11.97
N GLU A 160 0.95 -6.08 10.79
CA GLU A 160 -0.08 -7.11 10.64
C GLU A 160 0.44 -8.49 11.08
N SER A 161 1.67 -8.85 10.69
CA SER A 161 2.32 -10.07 11.14
C SER A 161 2.55 -10.08 12.65
N LEU A 162 3.06 -8.99 13.23
CA LEU A 162 3.26 -8.85 14.68
C LEU A 162 1.92 -8.88 15.43
N ARG A 163 0.87 -8.24 14.90
CA ARG A 163 -0.48 -8.34 15.46
C ARG A 163 -0.98 -9.78 15.42
N SER A 164 -0.83 -10.48 14.30
CA SER A 164 -1.25 -11.88 14.18
C SER A 164 -0.46 -12.80 15.12
N GLU A 165 0.82 -12.51 15.38
CA GLU A 165 1.63 -13.25 16.36
C GLU A 165 1.25 -12.91 17.80
N LEU A 166 0.90 -11.65 18.11
CA LEU A 166 0.34 -11.25 19.39
C LEU A 166 -1.03 -11.89 19.63
N GLU A 167 -1.91 -11.91 18.64
CA GLU A 167 -3.22 -12.57 18.68
C GLU A 167 -3.07 -14.09 18.88
N ARG A 168 -2.02 -14.71 18.30
CA ARG A 168 -1.69 -16.13 18.52
C ARG A 168 -0.99 -16.42 19.85
N LYS A 169 -0.35 -15.44 20.49
CA LYS A 169 0.41 -15.62 21.74
C LYS A 169 -0.27 -15.05 22.99
N TYR A 170 -1.37 -14.29 22.85
CA TYR A 170 -2.00 -13.60 23.98
C TYR A 170 -3.53 -13.47 23.82
N ASP A 171 -4.29 -14.56 23.96
CA ASP A 171 -5.74 -14.44 24.18
C ASP A 171 -6.06 -14.25 25.67
N PHE A 172 -5.55 -13.18 26.28
CA PHE A 172 -6.11 -12.58 27.50
C PHE A 172 -6.57 -11.14 27.25
N SER A 173 -6.34 -10.59 26.04
CA SER A 173 -6.67 -9.20 25.68
C SER A 173 -8.17 -8.92 25.56
N SER A 174 -8.99 -9.96 25.42
CA SER A 174 -10.45 -9.87 25.50
C SER A 174 -10.95 -9.52 26.91
N ILE A 175 -10.11 -9.72 27.95
CA ILE A 175 -10.43 -9.41 29.34
C ILE A 175 -9.88 -8.02 29.68
N VAL A 176 -10.70 -6.99 29.46
CA VAL A 176 -10.36 -5.59 29.79
C VAL A 176 -10.63 -5.33 31.28
N GLY A 177 -9.57 -5.28 32.08
CA GLY A 177 -9.67 -4.92 33.50
C GLY A 177 -8.31 -4.73 34.18
N ARG A 178 -8.22 -3.79 35.12
CA ARG A 178 -7.00 -3.48 35.89
C ARG A 178 -7.16 -3.63 37.40
N SER A 179 -8.28 -4.19 37.86
CA SER A 179 -8.51 -4.39 39.29
C SER A 179 -7.54 -5.44 39.86
N PRO A 180 -7.15 -5.35 41.14
CA PRO A 180 -6.30 -6.37 41.76
C PRO A 180 -6.90 -7.78 41.65
N GLY A 181 -8.23 -7.92 41.74
CA GLY A 181 -8.92 -9.21 41.61
C GLY A 181 -8.73 -9.86 40.23
N ILE A 182 -8.87 -9.08 39.15
CA ILE A 182 -8.72 -9.63 37.80
C ILE A 182 -7.27 -9.96 37.47
N LEU A 183 -6.32 -9.15 37.95
CA LEU A 183 -4.89 -9.43 37.79
C LEU A 183 -4.48 -10.74 38.51
N ASN A 184 -5.03 -10.99 39.71
CA ASN A 184 -4.81 -12.25 40.42
C ASN A 184 -5.41 -13.45 39.68
N ALA A 185 -6.63 -13.31 39.14
CA ALA A 185 -7.27 -14.37 38.35
C ALA A 185 -6.49 -14.70 37.08
N LEU A 186 -6.01 -13.69 36.35
CA LEU A 186 -5.18 -13.86 35.15
C LEU A 186 -3.82 -14.50 35.48
N LYS A 187 -3.20 -14.12 36.59
CA LYS A 187 -1.95 -14.73 37.05
C LYS A 187 -2.14 -16.22 37.33
N LEU A 188 -3.17 -16.58 38.08
CA LEU A 188 -3.50 -17.98 38.38
C LEU A 188 -3.83 -18.75 37.10
N ALA A 189 -4.57 -18.14 36.17
CA ALA A 189 -4.89 -18.75 34.89
C ALA A 189 -3.60 -19.05 34.07
N GLY A 190 -2.63 -18.14 34.05
CA GLY A 190 -1.33 -18.36 33.41
C GLY A 190 -0.53 -19.51 34.03
N GLU A 191 -0.55 -19.64 35.36
CA GLU A 191 0.14 -20.73 36.07
C GLU A 191 -0.49 -22.11 35.79
N VAL A 192 -1.80 -22.15 35.56
CA VAL A 192 -2.55 -23.41 35.36
C VAL A 192 -2.71 -23.77 33.87
N ALA A 193 -2.65 -22.81 32.94
CA ALA A 193 -2.88 -23.07 31.51
C ALA A 193 -1.98 -24.16 30.91
N GLY A 194 -0.72 -24.24 31.36
CA GLY A 194 0.23 -25.27 30.92
C GLY A 194 -0.04 -26.67 31.47
N GLN A 195 -0.96 -26.83 32.42
CA GLN A 195 -1.17 -28.06 33.17
C GLN A 195 -2.35 -28.88 32.62
N ASN A 196 -2.27 -30.21 32.71
CA ASN A 196 -3.39 -31.09 32.39
C ASN A 196 -4.25 -31.33 33.65
N THR A 197 -4.97 -30.30 34.09
CA THR A 197 -5.84 -30.35 35.29
C THR A 197 -7.23 -29.78 35.00
N THR A 198 -8.18 -30.09 35.88
CA THR A 198 -9.53 -29.49 35.86
C THR A 198 -9.49 -28.14 36.58
N VAL A 199 -10.17 -27.14 36.02
CA VAL A 199 -10.21 -25.78 36.56
C VAL A 199 -11.65 -25.41 36.90
N ILE A 200 -11.87 -24.88 38.11
CA ILE A 200 -13.16 -24.33 38.54
C ILE A 200 -13.06 -22.80 38.47
N LEU A 201 -13.99 -22.17 37.74
CA LEU A 201 -14.10 -20.72 37.63
C LEU A 201 -15.25 -20.22 38.51
N LEU A 202 -14.91 -19.49 39.58
CA LEU A 202 -15.87 -18.91 40.51
C LEU A 202 -16.08 -17.43 40.21
N GLY A 203 -17.33 -17.01 40.13
CA GLY A 203 -17.70 -15.62 39.91
C GLY A 203 -19.19 -15.47 39.62
N GLU A 204 -19.72 -14.28 39.86
CA GLU A 204 -21.13 -13.95 39.60
C GLU A 204 -21.48 -14.12 38.12
N SER A 205 -22.78 -14.22 37.81
CA SER A 205 -23.25 -14.27 36.42
C SER A 205 -22.86 -12.99 35.68
N GLY A 206 -22.49 -13.10 34.40
CA GLY A 206 -22.08 -11.96 33.58
C GLY A 206 -20.65 -11.43 33.83
N THR A 207 -19.85 -12.03 34.72
CA THR A 207 -18.46 -11.61 34.99
C THR A 207 -17.43 -12.05 33.94
N GLY A 208 -17.87 -12.67 32.83
CA GLY A 208 -17.00 -13.06 31.73
C GLY A 208 -16.21 -14.36 31.96
N LYS A 209 -16.72 -15.30 32.76
CA LYS A 209 -16.08 -16.61 33.02
C LYS A 209 -15.75 -17.39 31.73
N GLU A 210 -16.61 -17.32 30.72
CA GLU A 210 -16.37 -17.94 29.42
C GLU A 210 -15.13 -17.38 28.72
N LEU A 211 -14.86 -16.07 28.84
CA LEU A 211 -13.65 -15.45 28.28
C LEU A 211 -12.39 -16.01 28.96
N LEU A 212 -12.45 -16.19 30.28
CA LEU A 212 -11.34 -16.77 31.03
C LEU A 212 -11.12 -18.25 30.70
N ALA A 213 -12.20 -19.01 30.46
CA ALA A 213 -12.12 -20.41 30.02
C ALA A 213 -11.49 -20.55 28.62
N LYS A 214 -11.86 -19.68 27.67
CA LYS A 214 -11.25 -19.61 26.34
C LYS A 214 -9.76 -19.27 26.44
N ALA A 215 -9.42 -18.27 27.26
CA ALA A 215 -8.05 -17.89 27.51
C ALA A 215 -7.21 -19.05 28.06
N LEU A 216 -7.73 -19.80 29.04
CA LEU A 216 -7.08 -21.01 29.56
C LEU A 216 -6.83 -22.06 28.47
N HIS A 217 -7.82 -22.31 27.61
CA HIS A 217 -7.70 -23.27 26.52
C HIS A 217 -6.62 -22.88 25.51
N TYR A 218 -6.65 -21.64 25.00
CA TYR A 218 -5.71 -21.17 23.99
C TYR A 218 -4.27 -20.99 24.51
N ASN A 219 -4.10 -20.83 25.82
CA ASN A 219 -2.79 -20.80 26.47
C ASN A 219 -2.32 -22.18 26.96
N SER A 220 -3.05 -23.25 26.64
CA SER A 220 -2.69 -24.63 27.02
C SER A 220 -1.99 -25.40 25.88
N PRO A 221 -1.36 -26.55 26.18
CA PRO A 221 -0.86 -27.48 25.14
C PRO A 221 -1.95 -28.02 24.20
N ARG A 222 -3.24 -27.77 24.51
CA ARG A 222 -4.40 -28.22 23.76
C ARG A 222 -5.02 -27.11 22.90
N SER A 223 -4.36 -25.96 22.74
CA SER A 223 -4.86 -24.79 22.01
C SER A 223 -5.25 -25.04 20.55
N ALA A 224 -4.65 -26.04 19.90
CA ALA A 224 -4.98 -26.45 18.53
C ALA A 224 -6.13 -27.46 18.43
N LYS A 225 -6.72 -27.86 19.57
CA LYS A 225 -7.77 -28.88 19.65
C LYS A 225 -9.14 -28.23 19.94
N PRO A 226 -10.26 -28.96 19.83
CA PRO A 226 -11.58 -28.38 20.02
C PRO A 226 -11.78 -27.77 21.41
N PHE A 227 -12.38 -26.58 21.47
CA PHE A 227 -12.98 -25.99 22.66
C PHE A 227 -14.51 -26.05 22.52
N ILE A 228 -15.17 -26.77 23.43
CA ILE A 228 -16.63 -26.92 23.44
C ILE A 228 -17.17 -26.27 24.71
N ALA A 229 -18.03 -25.27 24.56
CA ALA A 229 -18.74 -24.66 25.68
C ALA A 229 -20.20 -25.12 25.71
N ILE A 230 -20.69 -25.43 26.91
CA ILE A 230 -22.08 -25.82 27.17
C ILE A 230 -22.58 -24.96 28.32
N ASN A 231 -23.71 -24.28 28.10
CA ASN A 231 -24.46 -23.68 29.19
C ASN A 231 -25.45 -24.72 29.72
N CYS A 232 -25.25 -25.19 30.95
CA CYS A 232 -26.07 -26.25 31.54
C CYS A 232 -27.51 -25.80 31.80
N ALA A 233 -27.75 -24.54 32.17
CA ALA A 233 -29.09 -24.01 32.40
C ALA A 233 -29.95 -23.87 31.12
N ALA A 234 -29.33 -23.99 29.94
CA ALA A 234 -30.04 -23.90 28.67
C ALA A 234 -30.80 -25.19 28.29
N PHE A 235 -30.55 -26.30 29.00
CA PHE A 235 -31.17 -27.59 28.72
C PHE A 235 -32.01 -28.08 29.92
N PRO A 236 -33.17 -28.71 29.67
CA PRO A 236 -33.85 -29.50 30.69
C PRO A 236 -32.98 -30.67 31.15
N ASP A 237 -33.05 -31.04 32.43
CA ASP A 237 -32.28 -32.15 33.05
C ASP A 237 -32.39 -33.47 32.27
N THR A 238 -33.54 -33.71 31.64
CA THR A 238 -33.80 -34.92 30.87
C THR A 238 -33.05 -34.98 29.54
N LEU A 239 -32.59 -33.85 29.02
CA LEU A 239 -31.89 -33.75 27.72
C LEU A 239 -30.39 -33.52 27.87
N ILE A 240 -29.92 -33.00 29.01
CA ILE A 240 -28.50 -32.65 29.18
C ILE A 240 -27.57 -33.87 29.11
N GLU A 241 -27.99 -35.01 29.65
CA GLU A 241 -27.22 -36.26 29.57
C GLU A 241 -27.05 -36.70 28.12
N SER A 242 -28.12 -36.61 27.33
CA SER A 242 -28.11 -36.97 25.90
C SER A 242 -27.27 -36.02 25.04
N GLU A 243 -27.14 -34.74 25.43
CA GLU A 243 -26.25 -33.79 24.77
C GLU A 243 -24.79 -34.00 25.17
N LEU A 244 -24.51 -34.25 26.46
CA LEU A 244 -23.15 -34.46 26.95
C LEU A 244 -22.54 -35.75 26.42
N PHE A 245 -23.27 -36.86 26.53
CA PHE A 245 -22.75 -38.20 26.24
C PHE A 245 -23.21 -38.73 24.88
N GLY A 246 -24.25 -38.14 24.29
CA GLY A 246 -24.81 -38.62 23.03
C GLY A 246 -25.74 -39.80 23.24
N TYR A 247 -26.23 -40.34 22.14
CA TYR A 247 -27.09 -41.53 22.15
C TYR A 247 -26.99 -42.29 20.83
N GLU A 248 -27.24 -43.59 20.88
CA GLU A 248 -27.34 -44.44 19.70
C GLU A 248 -28.78 -44.51 19.17
N LYS A 249 -28.93 -44.86 17.89
CA LYS A 249 -30.24 -45.09 17.27
C LYS A 249 -31.02 -46.13 18.08
N GLY A 250 -32.25 -45.79 18.47
CA GLY A 250 -33.11 -46.65 19.27
C GLY A 250 -32.92 -46.57 20.78
N ALA A 251 -32.09 -45.65 21.29
CA ALA A 251 -31.92 -45.45 22.74
C ALA A 251 -33.21 -45.02 23.46
N PHE A 252 -34.11 -44.31 22.76
CA PHE A 252 -35.44 -43.92 23.26
C PHE A 252 -36.44 -43.76 22.09
N THR A 253 -37.73 -43.64 22.41
CA THR A 253 -38.79 -43.38 21.43
C THR A 253 -38.58 -42.03 20.75
N GLY A 254 -38.18 -42.05 19.47
CA GLY A 254 -37.80 -40.85 18.69
C GLY A 254 -36.31 -40.74 18.34
N ALA A 255 -35.46 -41.64 18.83
CA ALA A 255 -34.03 -41.69 18.49
C ALA A 255 -33.80 -42.32 17.10
N GLU A 256 -34.21 -41.64 16.03
CA GLU A 256 -34.13 -42.13 14.64
C GLU A 256 -32.68 -42.27 14.11
N LYS A 257 -31.75 -41.50 14.67
CA LYS A 257 -30.33 -41.45 14.29
C LYS A 257 -29.45 -41.35 15.54
N SER A 258 -28.27 -41.97 15.50
CA SER A 258 -27.24 -41.80 16.54
C SER A 258 -26.66 -40.39 16.50
N ARG A 259 -26.33 -39.83 17.66
CA ARG A 259 -25.72 -38.50 17.80
C ARG A 259 -24.55 -38.56 18.79
N PRO A 260 -23.33 -38.16 18.38
CA PRO A 260 -22.19 -38.13 19.29
C PRO A 260 -22.35 -37.02 20.34
N GLY A 261 -21.98 -37.33 21.58
CA GLY A 261 -22.02 -36.39 22.69
C GLY A 261 -20.95 -35.30 22.61
N LYS A 262 -21.19 -34.18 23.27
CA LYS A 262 -20.25 -33.05 23.35
C LYS A 262 -18.92 -33.43 24.02
N VAL A 263 -18.93 -34.36 24.98
CA VAL A 263 -17.70 -34.90 25.59
C VAL A 263 -16.83 -35.59 24.55
N HIS A 264 -17.44 -36.36 23.65
CA HIS A 264 -16.74 -37.02 22.56
C HIS A 264 -16.20 -36.02 21.54
N ILE A 265 -16.99 -35.00 21.19
CA ILE A 265 -16.60 -33.92 20.27
C ILE A 265 -15.43 -33.09 20.84
N ALA A 266 -15.39 -32.87 22.16
CA ALA A 266 -14.29 -32.21 22.86
C ALA A 266 -13.03 -33.09 23.01
N GLY A 267 -13.05 -34.30 22.44
CA GLY A 267 -11.99 -35.31 22.56
C GLY A 267 -10.59 -34.74 22.34
N GLY A 268 -9.76 -34.87 23.36
CA GLY A 268 -8.38 -34.38 23.36
C GLY A 268 -8.23 -32.87 23.59
N GLY A 269 -9.30 -32.07 23.46
CA GLY A 269 -9.34 -30.62 23.66
C GLY A 269 -9.84 -30.23 25.05
N THR A 270 -10.79 -29.29 25.11
CA THR A 270 -11.34 -28.72 26.35
C THR A 270 -12.86 -28.63 26.30
N LEU A 271 -13.52 -29.05 27.38
CA LEU A 271 -14.95 -28.91 27.61
C LEU A 271 -15.16 -27.88 28.73
N PHE A 272 -15.91 -26.83 28.45
CA PHE A 272 -16.32 -25.81 29.43
C PHE A 272 -17.81 -25.99 29.75
N LEU A 273 -18.11 -26.10 31.04
CA LEU A 273 -19.47 -26.25 31.58
C LEU A 273 -19.80 -24.96 32.35
N ASP A 274 -20.66 -24.12 31.78
CA ASP A 274 -21.17 -22.95 32.47
C ASP A 274 -22.43 -23.33 33.26
N GLU A 275 -22.59 -22.72 34.43
CA GLU A 275 -23.70 -23.00 35.35
C GLU A 275 -23.81 -24.49 35.73
N VAL A 276 -22.65 -25.15 35.94
CA VAL A 276 -22.55 -26.57 36.30
C VAL A 276 -23.31 -26.98 37.57
N THR A 277 -23.74 -26.01 38.39
CA THR A 277 -24.58 -26.23 39.59
C THR A 277 -26.03 -26.54 39.26
N GLU A 278 -26.46 -26.30 38.02
CA GLU A 278 -27.81 -26.60 37.52
C GLU A 278 -27.90 -28.03 36.93
N LEU A 279 -26.85 -28.85 37.11
CA LEU A 279 -26.78 -30.27 36.72
C LEU A 279 -27.19 -31.22 37.86
#